data_AF-A0A379GBJ5-F1
#
_entry.id   AF-A0A379GBJ5-F1
#
_cell.length_a   1.000
_cell.length_b   1.000
_cell.length_c   1.000
_cell.angle_alpha   90.00
_cell.angle_beta   90.00
_cell.angle_gamma   90.00
#
_symmetry.space_group_name_H-M   'P 1'
#
loop_
_entity.id
_entity.type
_entity.pdbx_description
1 polymer ?
#
loop_
_entity_poly.entity_id
_entity_poly.type
_entity_poly.pdbx_seq_one_letter_code
_entity_poly.pdbx_strand_id
1 'polypeptide(L)' 'MPFTLGQRWISDTESELGLGTVVAIDARMVTLLFPACGENRLYSRHDAPNNAGDV' A
#
# COMPACT_ATOMS: atom_id res chain seq x y z
N MET A 1 10.27 -7.22 5.32
CA MET A 1 10.41 -7.49 3.87
C MET A 1 10.43 -6.15 3.15
N PRO A 2 11.23 -5.95 2.09
CA PRO A 2 11.20 -4.70 1.33
C PRO A 2 9.88 -4.58 0.54
N PHE A 3 9.37 -3.35 0.43
CA PHE A 3 8.28 -3.03 -0.48
C PHE A 3 8.64 -3.43 -1.91
N THR A 4 7.70 -4.04 -2.63
CA THR A 4 7.87 -4.39 -4.05
C THR A 4 6.75 -3.77 -4.88
N LEU A 5 7.07 -3.28 -6.08
CA LEU A 5 6.07 -2.80 -7.02
C LEU A 5 5.11 -3.95 -7.39
N GLY A 6 3.81 -3.66 -7.42
CA GLY A 6 2.76 -4.65 -7.66
C GLY A 6 2.35 -5.47 -6.42
N GLN A 7 2.99 -5.26 -5.27
CA GLN A 7 2.61 -5.93 -4.03
C GLN A 7 1.23 -5.47 -3.57
N ARG A 8 0.41 -6.44 -3.14
CA ARG A 8 -0.94 -6.23 -2.63
C ARG A 8 -0.91 -5.95 -1.13
N TRP A 9 -1.65 -4.93 -0.71
CA TRP A 9 -1.63 -4.37 0.63
C TRP A 9 -3.05 -4.22 1.14
N ILE A 10 -3.32 -4.71 2.34
CA ILE A 10 -4.61 -4.54 3.00
C ILE A 10 -4.39 -3.59 4.17
N SER A 11 -5.13 -2.49 4.19
CA SER A 11 -5.15 -1.61 5.36
C SER A 11 -6.10 -2.20 6.40
N ASP A 12 -5.55 -2.69 7.51
CA ASP A 12 -6.36 -3.13 8.66
C ASP A 12 -7.09 -1.95 9.33
N THR A 13 -6.59 -0.72 9.16
CA THR A 13 -7.18 0.50 9.74
C THR A 13 -8.18 1.17 8.80
N GLU A 14 -8.03 1.00 7.49
CA GLU A 14 -8.88 1.60 6.46
C GLU A 14 -9.48 0.49 5.55
N SER A 15 -10.17 -0.48 6.15
CA SER A 15 -10.78 -1.59 5.39
C SER A 15 -11.77 -1.13 4.32
N GLU A 16 -12.32 0.09 4.45
CA GLU A 16 -13.18 0.73 3.45
C GLU A 16 -12.47 1.07 2.13
N LEU A 17 -11.15 1.32 2.17
CA LEU A 17 -10.35 1.55 0.96
C LEU A 17 -10.09 0.24 0.19
N GLY A 18 -10.29 -0.90 0.85
CA GLY A 18 -10.06 -2.22 0.30
C GLY A 18 -8.58 -2.50 0.06
N LEU A 19 -8.31 -3.26 -1.01
CA LEU A 19 -6.97 -3.74 -1.31
C LEU A 19 -6.20 -2.71 -2.14
N GLY A 20 -5.11 -2.20 -1.58
CA GLY A 20 -4.16 -1.33 -2.24
C GLY A 20 -3.10 -2.12 -3.00
N THR A 21 -2.49 -1.50 -4.01
CA THR A 21 -1.34 -2.04 -4.74
C THR A 21 -0.22 -1.02 -4.75
N VAL A 22 1.00 -1.44 -4.45
CA VAL A 22 2.17 -0.55 -4.50
C VAL A 22 2.50 -0.21 -5.95
N VAL A 23 2.39 1.07 -6.31
CA VAL A 23 2.62 1.58 -7.68
C VAL A 23 3.88 2.44 -7.80
N ALA A 24 4.41 2.95 -6.67
CA ALA A 24 5.70 3.62 -6.63
C ALA A 24 6.36 3.42 -5.26
N ILE A 25 7.69 3.33 -5.24
CA ILE A 25 8.49 3.20 -4.04
C ILE A 25 9.65 4.19 -4.13
N ASP A 26 9.69 5.10 -3.16
CA ASP A 26 10.75 6.08 -2.98
C ASP A 26 11.64 5.70 -1.78
N ALA A 27 12.70 6.48 -1.55
CA ALA A 27 13.64 6.25 -0.45
C ALA A 27 12.97 6.24 0.94
N ARG A 28 11.92 7.05 1.13
CA ARG A 28 11.20 7.19 2.42
C ARG A 28 9.69 7.07 2.31
N MET A 29 9.15 6.99 1.09
CA MET A 29 7.72 6.99 0.83
C MET A 29 7.34 5.82 -0.06
N VAL A 30 6.09 5.40 0.03
CA VAL A 30 5.48 4.40 -0.84
C VAL A 30 4.15 4.94 -1.31
N THR A 31 3.85 4.76 -2.59
CA THR A 31 2.55 5.12 -3.17
C THR A 31 1.74 3.86 -3.39
N LEU A 32 0.55 3.83 -2.79
CA LEU A 32 -0.44 2.78 -2.96
C LEU A 32 -1.59 3.29 -3.81
N LEU A 33 -1.96 2.52 -4.82
CA LEU A 33 -3.17 2.71 -5.60
C LEU A 33 -4.27 1.83 -5.01
N PHE A 34 -5.42 2.42 -4.67
CA PHE A 34 -6.62 1.73 -4.24
C PHE A 34 -7.62 1.67 -5.40
N PRO A 35 -7.62 0.61 -6.24
CA PRO A 35 -8.49 0.52 -7.41
C PRO A 35 -9.98 0.49 -7.06
N ALA A 36 -10.34 0.13 -5.82
CA ALA A 36 -11.72 0.17 -5.35
C ALA A 36 -12.30 1.60 -5.34
N CYS A 37 -11.47 2.60 -5.03
CA CYS A 37 -11.87 4.02 -4.98
C CYS A 37 -11.21 4.87 -6.09
N GLY A 38 -10.22 4.33 -6.81
CA GLY A 38 -9.46 5.05 -7.83
C GLY A 38 -8.48 6.09 -7.27
N GLU A 39 -8.12 5.99 -5.99
CA GLU A 39 -7.25 6.95 -5.31
C GLU A 39 -5.82 6.43 -5.13
N ASN A 40 -4.86 7.37 -5.17
CA ASN A 40 -3.47 7.12 -4.80
C ASN A 40 -3.17 7.73 -3.43
N ARG A 41 -2.62 6.94 -2.53
CA ARG A 41 -2.24 7.36 -1.18
C ARG A 41 -0.73 7.23 -1.02
N LEU A 42 -0.12 8.27 -0.46
CA LEU A 42 1.28 8.25 -0.05
C LEU A 42 1.35 7.86 1.42
N TYR A 43 2.21 6.88 1.72
CA TYR A 43 2.55 6.51 3.08
C TYR A 43 4.06 6.64 3.28
N SER A 44 4.47 7.00 4.49
CA SER A 44 5.87 6.89 4.90
C SER A 44 6.24 5.40 4.92
N ARG A 45 7.42 5.02 4.41
CA ARG A 45 7.92 3.62 4.50
C ARG A 45 7.96 3.07 5.92
N HIS A 46 7.98 3.96 6.91
CA HIS A 46 7.97 3.62 8.34
C HIS A 46 6.57 3.42 8.93
N ASP A 47 5.56 4.10 8.39
CA ASP A 47 4.15 4.03 8.86
C ASP A 47 3.28 3.18 7.94
N ALA A 48 3.81 2.79 6.80
CA ALA A 48 3.08 1.98 5.83
C ALA A 48 2.73 0.63 6.49
N PRO A 49 1.45 0.24 6.49
CA PRO A 49 0.94 -0.93 7.22
C PRO A 49 1.64 -2.23 6.78
N ASN A 50 2.28 -2.92 7.72
CA ASN A 50 3.14 -4.08 7.43
C ASN A 50 2.41 -5.32 6.86
N ASN A 51 1.10 -5.26 6.67
CA ASN A 51 0.28 -6.40 6.27
C ASN A 51 0.23 -6.54 4.74
N ALA A 52 1.32 -7.02 4.17
CA ALA A 52 1.29 -7.62 2.84
C ALA A 52 0.65 -9.00 2.99
N GLY A 53 -0.62 -9.11 2.59
CA GLY A 53 -1.28 -10.41 2.50
C GLY A 53 -0.49 -11.31 1.57
N ASP A 54 0.16 -12.32 2.14
CA ASP A 54 0.82 -13.42 1.44
C ASP A 54 -0.29 -14.25 0.76
N VAL A 55 -0.45 -14.05 -0.55
CA VAL A 55 -1.22 -14.92 -1.46
C VAL A 55 -0.44 -15.13 -2.74
#